data_AF-A0A497NXY7-F1
#
_entry.id   AF-A0A497NXY7-F1
#
_cell.length_a   1.000
_cell.length_b   1.000
_cell.length_c   1.000
_cell.angle_alpha   90.00
_cell.angle_beta   90.00
_cell.angle_gamma   90.00
#
_symmetry.space_group_name_H-M   'P 1'
#
loop_
_entity.id
_entity.type
_entity.pdbx_description
1 polymer ?
#
loop_
_entity_poly.entity_id
_entity_poly.type
_entity_poly.pdbx_seq_one_letter_code
_entity_poly.pdbx_strand_id
1 'polypeptide(L)'
;MPVVTVKHTFILNRVKGRNMLFIWADAEVADGENIYARDLGLKTIYDAEVHSNDANINASGTVIRPGSYDNYITVYGSDVSGTVAVAAGSFSAIVKAIGI
;
A
#
# COMPACT_ATOMS: atom_id res chain seq x y z
N MET A 1 -12.48 -4.92 -6.77
CA MET A 1 -11.07 -4.57 -7.06
C MET A 1 -10.84 -3.21 -6.44
N PRO A 2 -9.86 -3.09 -5.53
CA PRO A 2 -9.56 -1.83 -4.89
C PRO A 2 -9.21 -0.76 -5.92
N VAL A 3 -9.80 0.42 -5.78
CA VAL A 3 -9.50 1.56 -6.65
C VAL A 3 -8.32 2.30 -6.05
N VAL A 4 -7.17 2.26 -6.74
CA VAL A 4 -5.95 2.95 -6.33
C VAL A 4 -5.66 4.09 -7.30
N THR A 5 -5.58 5.31 -6.78
CA THR A 5 -5.25 6.52 -7.52
C THR A 5 -3.85 6.97 -7.15
N VAL A 6 -2.88 6.78 -8.06
CA VAL A 6 -1.52 7.31 -7.88
C VAL A 6 -1.53 8.83 -8.00
N LYS A 7 -1.07 9.53 -6.96
CA LYS A 7 -0.95 11.00 -6.93
C LYS A 7 0.41 11.46 -7.43
N HIS A 8 1.48 10.85 -6.90
CA HIS A 8 2.86 11.23 -7.22
C HIS A 8 3.76 10.00 -7.23
N THR A 9 4.79 10.03 -8.06
CA THR A 9 5.87 9.04 -8.08
C THR A 9 7.22 9.75 -8.08
N PHE A 10 8.08 9.37 -7.14
CA PHE A 10 9.43 9.89 -7.01
C PHE A 10 10.44 8.77 -7.22
N ILE A 11 11.59 9.08 -7.82
CA ILE A 11 12.70 8.14 -7.93
C ILE A 11 13.60 8.31 -6.70
N LEU A 12 13.68 7.26 -5.89
CA LEU A 12 14.63 7.13 -4.79
C LEU A 12 15.90 6.46 -5.29
N ASN A 13 16.95 7.26 -5.46
CA ASN A 13 18.27 6.76 -5.82
C ASN A 13 18.94 6.08 -4.60
N ARG A 14 19.59 4.94 -4.83
CA ARG A 14 20.42 4.21 -3.85
C ARG A 14 19.74 3.66 -2.58
N VAL A 15 18.42 3.48 -2.58
CA VAL A 15 17.75 2.80 -1.45
C VAL A 15 17.99 1.30 -1.54
N LYS A 16 18.53 0.71 -0.46
CA LYS A 16 18.92 -0.72 -0.40
C LYS A 16 19.82 -1.17 -1.58
N GLY A 17 20.67 -0.26 -2.09
CA GLY A 17 21.57 -0.53 -3.21
C GLY A 17 20.92 -0.56 -4.60
N ARG A 18 19.66 -0.09 -4.73
CA ARG A 18 18.90 -0.08 -5.99
C ARG A 18 18.21 1.28 -6.21
N ASN A 19 17.77 1.53 -7.43
CA ASN A 19 16.86 2.64 -7.70
C ASN A 19 15.43 2.15 -7.43
N MET A 20 14.75 2.80 -6.50
CA MET A 20 13.39 2.47 -6.10
C MET A 20 12.45 3.62 -6.47
N LEU A 21 11.18 3.30 -6.64
CA LEU A 21 10.10 4.28 -6.73
C LEU A 21 9.50 4.48 -5.34
N PHE A 22 9.19 5.73 -5.02
CA PHE A 22 8.35 6.10 -3.90
C PHE A 22 7.06 6.65 -4.47
N ILE A 23 5.96 5.94 -4.22
CA ILE A 23 4.69 6.20 -4.85
C ILE A 23 3.73 6.63 -3.75
N TRP A 24 3.21 7.84 -3.89
CA TRP A 24 2.11 8.29 -3.06
C TRP A 24 0.80 8.06 -3.83
N ALA A 25 -0.09 7.27 -3.26
CA ALA A 25 -1.39 6.95 -3.81
C ALA A 25 -2.47 7.11 -2.75
N ASP A 26 -3.69 7.39 -3.21
CA ASP A 26 -4.90 7.22 -2.39
C ASP A 26 -5.61 5.96 -2.86
N ALA A 27 -6.21 5.23 -1.93
CA ALA A 27 -6.98 4.03 -2.27
C ALA A 27 -8.21 3.90 -1.39
N GLU A 28 -9.23 3.25 -1.95
CA GLU A 28 -10.43 2.84 -1.22
C GLU A 28 -10.51 1.32 -1.29
N VAL A 29 -10.32 0.68 -0.14
CA VAL A 29 -10.14 -0.78 -0.04
C VAL A 29 -10.88 -1.29 1.19
N ALA A 30 -11.61 -2.39 1.02
CA ALA A 30 -12.28 -3.04 2.15
C ALA A 30 -11.24 -3.74 3.06
N ASP A 31 -11.64 -4.07 4.29
CA ASP A 31 -10.77 -4.85 5.19
C ASP A 31 -10.42 -6.21 4.56
N GLY A 32 -9.13 -6.55 4.60
CA GLY A 32 -8.59 -7.80 4.05
C GLY A 32 -8.47 -7.84 2.53
N GLU A 33 -8.74 -6.75 1.82
CA GLU A 33 -8.54 -6.70 0.37
C GLU A 33 -7.06 -6.49 -0.01
N ASN A 34 -6.74 -6.91 -1.24
CA ASN A 34 -5.37 -6.97 -1.74
C ASN A 34 -5.17 -5.98 -2.89
N ILE A 35 -4.11 -5.17 -2.79
CA ILE A 35 -3.61 -4.33 -3.88
C ILE A 35 -2.41 -5.02 -4.52
N TYR A 36 -2.53 -5.48 -5.76
CA TYR A 36 -1.44 -6.15 -6.45
C TYR A 36 -0.47 -5.15 -7.09
N ALA A 37 0.83 -5.46 -7.06
CA ALA A 37 1.86 -4.64 -7.70
C ALA A 37 1.59 -4.41 -9.19
N ARG A 38 1.10 -5.45 -9.90
CA ARG A 38 0.75 -5.38 -11.32
C ARG A 38 -0.39 -4.38 -11.61
N ASP A 39 -1.35 -4.24 -10.68
CA ASP A 39 -2.49 -3.33 -10.85
C ASP A 39 -2.03 -1.86 -10.75
N LEU A 40 -0.87 -1.64 -10.12
CA LEU A 40 -0.20 -0.35 -10.03
C LEU A 40 0.86 -0.14 -11.13
N GLY A 41 1.02 -1.09 -12.07
CA GLY A 41 2.08 -1.04 -13.08
C GLY A 41 3.49 -1.23 -12.52
N LEU A 42 3.62 -1.90 -11.37
CA LEU A 42 4.88 -2.10 -10.66
C LEU A 42 5.37 -3.53 -10.83
N LYS A 43 6.71 -3.69 -10.84
CA LYS A 43 7.33 -5.01 -10.88
C LYS A 43 7.28 -5.70 -9.53
N THR A 44 7.54 -4.96 -8.45
CA THR A 44 7.45 -5.46 -7.07
C THR A 44 7.33 -4.29 -6.09
N ILE A 45 6.60 -4.52 -5.01
CA ILE A 45 6.50 -3.69 -3.81
C ILE A 45 7.42 -4.29 -2.74
N TYR A 46 8.18 -3.42 -2.07
CA TYR A 46 9.08 -3.80 -0.98
C TYR A 46 8.58 -3.37 0.38
N ASP A 47 7.85 -2.27 0.41
CA ASP A 47 7.35 -1.65 1.63
C ASP A 47 6.12 -0.83 1.29
N ALA A 48 5.15 -0.80 2.21
CA ALA A 48 3.92 -0.06 2.05
C ALA A 48 3.48 0.45 3.42
N GLU A 49 3.37 1.76 3.54
CA GLU A 49 2.79 2.44 4.69
C GLU A 49 1.37 2.87 4.29
N VAL A 50 0.39 2.53 5.11
CA VAL A 50 -1.04 2.78 4.83
C VAL A 50 -1.60 3.54 6.02
N HIS A 51 -2.25 4.68 5.77
CA HIS A 51 -2.88 5.50 6.79
C HIS A 51 -4.31 5.85 6.40
N SER A 52 -5.26 5.50 7.26
CA SER A 52 -6.67 5.87 7.12
C SER A 52 -6.83 7.38 7.05
N ASN A 53 -7.76 7.85 6.23
CA ASN A 53 -8.20 9.24 6.22
C ASN A 53 -9.24 9.53 7.32
N ASP A 54 -9.78 8.49 7.96
CA ASP A 54 -10.64 8.61 9.14
C ASP A 54 -9.79 8.48 10.41
N ALA A 55 -9.82 9.50 11.26
CA ALA A 55 -9.10 9.56 12.53
C ALA A 55 -9.55 8.50 13.55
N ASN A 56 -10.70 7.86 13.34
CA ASN A 56 -11.23 6.81 14.21
C ASN A 56 -10.82 5.40 13.78
N ILE A 57 -10.10 5.27 12.66
CA ILE A 57 -9.70 4.00 12.07
C ILE A 57 -8.17 3.95 11.99
N ASN A 58 -7.58 2.92 12.57
CA ASN A 58 -6.21 2.54 12.30
C ASN A 58 -6.19 1.66 11.06
N ALA A 59 -5.42 2.04 10.04
CA ALA A 59 -5.17 1.20 8.88
C ALA A 59 -3.72 0.75 8.85
N SER A 60 -3.47 -0.46 8.35
CA SER A 60 -2.12 -0.96 8.13
C SER A 60 -2.04 -1.80 6.86
N GLY A 61 -0.90 -1.73 6.18
CA GLY A 61 -0.61 -2.51 4.99
C GLY A 61 0.46 -3.56 5.29
N THR A 62 0.21 -4.81 4.94
CA THR A 62 1.24 -5.86 4.97
C THR A 62 1.63 -6.27 3.57
N VAL A 63 2.90 -6.15 3.23
CA VAL A 63 3.43 -6.61 1.94
C VAL A 63 3.62 -8.13 1.97
N ILE A 64 2.99 -8.83 1.04
CA ILE A 64 3.04 -10.28 0.91
C ILE A 64 3.82 -10.68 -0.33
N ARG A 65 4.79 -11.61 -0.17
CA ARG A 65 5.70 -12.09 -1.23
C ARG A 65 6.56 -10.99 -1.89
N PRO A 66 7.29 -10.16 -1.13
CA PRO A 66 8.15 -9.12 -1.71
C PRO A 66 9.21 -9.72 -2.64
N GLY A 67 9.44 -9.08 -3.79
CA GLY A 67 10.40 -9.53 -4.81
C GLY A 67 9.83 -10.50 -5.86
N SER A 68 8.57 -10.93 -5.71
CA SER A 68 7.84 -11.75 -6.69
C SER A 68 6.95 -10.89 -7.61
N TYR A 69 6.60 -11.42 -8.79
CA TYR A 69 5.61 -10.79 -9.69
C TYR A 69 4.18 -10.88 -9.15
N ASP A 70 3.88 -11.85 -8.28
CA ASP A 70 2.57 -12.00 -7.61
C ASP A 70 2.53 -11.29 -6.24
N ASN A 71 3.32 -10.24 -6.08
CA ASN A 71 3.42 -9.46 -4.86
C ASN A 71 2.23 -8.51 -4.73
N TYR A 72 1.73 -8.37 -3.50
CA TYR A 72 0.59 -7.53 -3.17
C TYR A 72 0.69 -6.98 -1.75
N ILE A 73 -0.12 -5.97 -1.46
CA ILE A 73 -0.35 -5.42 -0.13
C ILE A 73 -1.72 -5.91 0.33
N THR A 74 -1.82 -6.54 1.50
CA THR A 74 -3.12 -6.70 2.18
C THR A 74 -3.33 -5.55 3.13
N VAL A 75 -4.49 -4.91 3.05
CA VAL A 75 -4.86 -3.79 3.92
C VAL A 75 -5.78 -4.28 5.02
N TYR A 76 -5.46 -3.94 6.26
CA TYR A 76 -6.26 -4.24 7.43
C TYR A 76 -6.70 -2.96 8.12
N GLY A 77 -7.97 -2.91 8.55
CA GLY A 77 -8.52 -1.82 9.34
C GLY A 77 -8.91 -2.28 10.75
N SER A 78 -8.63 -1.44 11.74
CA SER A 78 -9.15 -1.60 13.10
C SER A 78 -9.60 -0.25 13.66
N ASP A 79 -10.41 -0.29 14.71
CA ASP A 79 -10.78 0.93 15.43
C ASP A 79 -9.55 1.56 16.10
N VAL A 80 -9.66 2.81 16.56
CA VAL A 80 -8.57 3.49 17.27
C VAL A 80 -8.00 2.71 18.46
N SER A 81 -8.80 1.85 19.10
CA SER A 81 -8.33 0.99 20.18
C SER A 81 -7.57 -0.26 19.71
N GLY A 82 -7.67 -0.60 18.43
CA GLY A 82 -7.03 -1.76 17.80
C GLY A 82 -7.69 -3.10 18.15
N THR A 83 -8.91 -3.09 18.68
CA THR A 83 -9.56 -4.29 19.23
C THR A 83 -10.69 -4.83 18.36
N VAL A 84 -11.23 -4.03 17.45
CA VAL A 84 -12.31 -4.42 16.55
C VAL A 84 -11.86 -4.23 15.11
N ALA A 85 -11.99 -5.28 14.29
CA ALA A 85 -11.77 -5.19 12.86
C ALA A 85 -12.87 -4.34 12.21
N VAL A 86 -12.47 -3.37 11.39
CA VAL A 86 -13.37 -2.46 10.68
C VAL A 86 -12.84 -2.25 9.28
N ALA A 87 -13.72 -1.91 8.33
CA ALA A 87 -13.29 -1.56 6.99
C ALA A 87 -12.29 -0.38 7.03
N ALA A 88 -11.13 -0.54 6.38
CA ALA A 88 -10.10 0.51 6.31
C ALA A 88 -10.59 1.77 5.57
N GLY A 89 -11.61 1.63 4.70
CA GLY A 89 -12.27 2.75 4.03
C GLY A 89 -11.37 3.45 3.03
N SER A 90 -11.44 4.78 3.01
CA SER A 90 -10.54 5.63 2.22
C SER A 90 -9.25 5.87 2.98
N PHE A 91 -8.11 5.60 2.36
CA PHE A 91 -6.79 5.82 2.95
C PHE A 91 -5.79 6.38 1.95
N SER A 92 -4.71 6.94 2.51
CA SER A 92 -3.50 7.24 1.77
C SER A 92 -2.46 6.14 1.96
N ALA A 93 -1.73 5.82 0.91
CA ALA A 93 -0.68 4.82 0.91
C ALA A 93 0.62 5.40 0.32
N ILE A 94 1.71 5.07 0.99
CA ILE A 94 3.07 5.33 0.55
C ILE A 94 3.70 3.97 0.23
N VAL A 95 4.03 3.76 -1.03
CA VAL A 95 4.52 2.47 -1.55
C VAL A 95 5.96 2.64 -2.04
N LYS A 96 6.88 1.85 -1.48
CA LYS A 96 8.27 1.77 -1.97
C LYS A 96 8.40 0.54 -2.87
N ALA A 97 8.67 0.75 -4.14
CA ALA A 97 8.58 -0.28 -5.17
C ALA A 97 9.72 -0.23 -6.19
N ILE A 98 9.77 -1.20 -7.10
CA ILE A 98 10.55 -1.12 -8.34
C ILE A 98 9.54 -1.02 -9.49
N GLY A 99 9.71 -0.01 -10.34
CA GLY A 99 8.98 0.13 -11.59
C GLY A 99 9.37 -0.95 -12.59
N ILE A 100 8.54 -1.13 -13.62
CA ILE A 100 8.87 -2.00 -14.76
C ILE A 100 10.06 -1.42 -15.53
#